data_AF-A0A955PBD4-F1
#
_entry.id   AF-A0A955PBD4-F1
#
_cell.length_a   1.000
_cell.length_b   1.000
_cell.length_c   1.000
_cell.angle_alpha   90.00
_cell.angle_beta   90.00
_cell.angle_gamma   90.00
#
_symmetry.space_group_name_H-M   'P 1'
#
loop_
_entity.id
_entity.type
_entity.pdbx_description
1 polymer ?
#
loop_
_entity_poly.entity_id
_entity_poly.type
_entity_poly.pdbx_seq_one_letter_code
_entity_poly.pdbx_strand_id
1 'polypeptide(L)'
;MEDQGRHLIQAKKLLQGMLCGVLAVMPFGSLSAIDPDGRASLVQQTPSCSDFDVTLPGKEAPAFRVLLPEHISWDEDEKLSGLHTFPGQWVETTDHLSGAFVCDGSFEISVIIDPKETEILIEMEIRNLTRGTCQDLRANICASVNHLPGEPSWSNRDFVPDSVPLNRDLQGRYWYEEATPQSLKAWTGASWVLMHAFPDRSNANTVDRYFFKAGELDNAYACAVESRDGKKLFYQAWNAPCLYWSPFPGNACTHLLPRVASSLEPGRTARVKGMVGVFSGNRSELAQQIRSELLVSME
;
A
#
# COMPACT_ATOMS: atom_id res chain seq x y z
N MET A 1 12.74 -1.73 39.70
CA MET A 1 13.58 -2.62 38.86
C MET A 1 12.64 -3.63 38.26
N GLU A 2 11.98 -3.18 37.21
CA GLU A 2 10.81 -3.77 36.60
C GLU A 2 11.21 -4.61 35.39
N ASP A 3 10.81 -5.88 35.47
CA ASP A 3 9.98 -6.58 34.48
C ASP A 3 9.92 -6.00 33.06
N GLN A 4 10.80 -6.47 32.17
CA GLN A 4 10.58 -6.51 30.73
C GLN A 4 11.25 -7.75 30.14
N GLY A 5 10.46 -8.58 29.47
CA GLY A 5 10.99 -9.59 28.55
C GLY A 5 10.33 -10.95 28.69
N ARG A 6 9.08 -11.08 28.21
CA ARG A 6 8.46 -12.37 27.86
C ARG A 6 7.16 -12.19 27.06
N HIS A 7 7.24 -11.66 25.84
CA HIS A 7 6.17 -11.83 24.85
C HIS A 7 6.77 -12.09 23.47
N LEU A 8 7.23 -13.33 23.26
CA LEU A 8 7.33 -13.91 21.94
C LEU A 8 7.34 -15.43 22.11
N ILE A 9 6.54 -16.11 21.28
CA ILE A 9 6.39 -17.57 21.17
C ILE A 9 5.36 -18.18 22.12
N GLN A 10 4.07 -18.09 21.74
CA GLN A 10 3.12 -19.20 21.92
C GLN A 10 1.88 -19.07 21.01
N ALA A 11 2.08 -18.91 19.70
CA ALA A 11 1.03 -19.17 18.71
C ALA A 11 1.24 -20.58 18.12
N LYS A 12 0.91 -21.61 18.90
CA LYS A 12 0.70 -22.98 18.39
C LYS A 12 -0.17 -23.75 19.35
N LYS A 13 -1.32 -24.19 18.83
CA LYS A 13 -2.33 -25.12 19.37
C LYS A 13 -3.61 -24.44 19.85
N LEU A 14 -4.60 -24.39 18.96
CA LEU A 14 -5.96 -24.93 19.18
C LEU A 14 -6.86 -24.51 18.01
N LEU A 15 -7.02 -25.38 17.03
CA LEU A 15 -8.20 -25.41 16.17
C LEU A 15 -8.33 -26.82 15.60
N GLN A 16 -8.96 -27.66 16.41
CA GLN A 16 -9.43 -28.98 16.04
C GLN A 16 -10.95 -28.88 16.05
N GLY A 17 -11.57 -29.05 14.89
CA GLY A 17 -13.01 -29.28 14.76
C GLY A 17 -13.79 -28.16 14.07
N MET A 18 -13.78 -28.16 12.74
CA MET A 18 -15.01 -28.43 11.97
C MET A 18 -14.64 -28.75 10.52
N LEU A 19 -14.97 -29.98 10.14
CA LEU A 19 -14.81 -30.58 8.82
C LEU A 19 -15.97 -30.10 7.94
N CYS A 20 -15.70 -29.45 6.82
CA CYS A 20 -16.60 -29.46 5.66
C CYS A 20 -15.85 -28.99 4.39
N GLY A 21 -15.70 -29.90 3.43
CA GLY A 21 -15.38 -29.57 2.04
C GLY A 21 -13.90 -29.49 1.66
N VAL A 22 -13.21 -30.62 1.57
CA VAL A 22 -11.93 -30.72 0.84
C VAL A 22 -12.25 -30.69 -0.66
N LEU A 23 -12.12 -29.52 -1.29
CA LEU A 23 -11.95 -29.41 -2.74
C LEU A 23 -10.46 -29.49 -3.05
N ALA A 24 -10.12 -30.30 -4.06
CA ALA A 24 -8.77 -30.61 -4.47
C ALA A 24 -7.97 -29.33 -4.79
N VAL A 25 -6.84 -29.16 -4.11
CA VAL A 25 -5.84 -28.13 -4.41
C VAL A 25 -5.09 -28.59 -5.67
N MET A 26 -5.44 -28.02 -6.81
CA MET A 26 -4.59 -28.10 -8.00
C MET A 26 -3.39 -27.15 -7.83
N PRO A 27 -2.21 -27.47 -8.38
CA PRO A 27 -1.06 -26.58 -8.33
C PRO A 27 -1.35 -25.35 -9.19
N PHE A 28 -1.54 -24.20 -8.54
CA PHE A 28 -1.64 -22.91 -9.21
C PHE A 28 -0.26 -22.54 -9.76
N GLY A 29 -0.12 -22.53 -11.09
CA GLY A 29 0.93 -21.74 -11.74
C GLY A 29 0.72 -20.26 -11.41
N SER A 30 1.80 -19.47 -11.45
CA SER A 30 1.70 -18.02 -11.31
C SER A 30 0.66 -17.49 -12.29
N LEU A 31 -0.40 -16.87 -11.78
CA LEU A 31 -1.34 -16.12 -12.61
C LEU A 31 -0.54 -14.98 -13.25
N SER A 32 -0.28 -15.14 -14.54
CA SER A 32 0.35 -14.15 -15.40
C SER A 32 -0.48 -14.17 -16.68
N ALA A 33 -1.32 -13.17 -16.86
CA ALA A 33 -2.02 -12.97 -18.11
C ALA A 33 -2.15 -11.47 -18.44
N ILE A 34 -1.50 -11.09 -19.55
CA ILE A 34 -2.05 -10.32 -20.68
C ILE A 34 -2.45 -8.83 -20.45
N ASP A 35 -2.02 -7.92 -21.34
CA ASP A 35 -3.00 -7.00 -21.99
C ASP A 35 -2.65 -6.53 -23.44
N PRO A 36 -3.42 -6.91 -24.49
CA PRO A 36 -3.51 -6.25 -25.79
C PRO A 36 -4.44 -5.02 -25.80
N ASP A 37 -5.18 -4.74 -24.71
CA ASP A 37 -6.21 -3.70 -24.60
C ASP A 37 -5.75 -2.43 -23.86
N GLY A 38 -4.45 -2.29 -23.58
CA GLY A 38 -3.88 -1.04 -23.08
C GLY A 38 -4.14 -0.74 -21.60
N ARG A 39 -4.32 -1.75 -20.74
CA ARG A 39 -4.42 -1.61 -19.28
C ARG A 39 -3.24 -2.24 -18.54
N ALA A 40 -3.09 -1.87 -17.28
CA ALA A 40 -2.07 -2.42 -16.40
C ALA A 40 -2.30 -3.92 -16.13
N SER A 41 -1.21 -4.68 -16.00
CA SER A 41 -1.24 -6.06 -15.54
C SER A 41 -0.75 -6.18 -14.10
N LEU A 42 -1.30 -7.15 -13.36
CA LEU A 42 -0.97 -7.38 -11.96
C LEU A 42 -0.37 -8.77 -11.78
N VAL A 43 0.70 -8.86 -10.99
CA VAL A 43 1.35 -10.12 -10.64
C VAL A 43 1.48 -10.22 -9.13
N GLN A 44 0.85 -11.24 -8.54
CA GLN A 44 1.04 -11.58 -7.13
C GLN A 44 2.47 -12.04 -6.88
N GLN A 45 3.17 -11.39 -5.95
CA GLN A 45 4.53 -11.76 -5.59
C GLN A 45 4.54 -12.95 -4.62
N THR A 46 3.59 -12.98 -3.70
CA THR A 46 3.35 -14.14 -2.87
C THR A 46 2.05 -14.81 -3.35
N PRO A 47 2.06 -16.09 -3.75
CA PRO A 47 0.86 -16.76 -4.23
C PRO A 47 -0.30 -16.59 -3.25
N SER A 48 -1.47 -16.23 -3.78
CA SER A 48 -2.69 -16.01 -3.03
C SER A 48 -2.67 -14.85 -2.03
N CYS A 49 -1.65 -13.99 -2.02
CA CYS A 49 -1.54 -12.87 -1.07
C CYS A 49 -1.87 -11.52 -1.74
N SER A 50 -2.10 -10.47 -0.94
CA SER A 50 -2.45 -9.13 -1.44
C SER A 50 -1.23 -8.23 -1.65
N ASP A 51 -0.21 -8.76 -2.34
CA ASP A 51 1.01 -8.05 -2.72
C ASP A 51 1.25 -8.11 -4.24
N PHE A 52 1.00 -6.99 -4.91
CA PHE A 52 0.93 -6.94 -6.37
C PHE A 52 2.02 -6.08 -6.96
N ASP A 53 2.82 -6.66 -7.85
CA ASP A 53 3.62 -5.89 -8.80
C ASP A 53 2.72 -5.50 -9.99
N VAL A 54 2.75 -4.23 -10.37
CA VAL A 54 1.90 -3.67 -11.42
C VAL A 54 2.76 -3.22 -12.60
N THR A 55 2.48 -3.77 -13.78
CA THR A 55 3.15 -3.40 -15.02
C THR A 55 2.19 -2.58 -15.88
N LEU A 56 2.58 -1.36 -16.23
CA LEU A 56 1.78 -0.48 -17.09
C LEU A 56 1.91 -0.88 -18.57
N PRO A 57 0.94 -0.53 -19.43
CA PRO A 57 0.98 -0.80 -20.86
C PRO A 57 2.28 -0.36 -21.53
N GLY A 58 2.81 -1.21 -22.40
CA GLY A 58 4.05 -0.95 -23.13
C GLY A 58 5.33 -0.96 -22.27
N LYS A 59 5.26 -1.44 -21.02
CA LYS A 59 6.43 -1.67 -20.15
C LYS A 59 6.76 -3.15 -20.07
N GLU A 60 8.05 -3.45 -20.05
CA GLU A 60 8.57 -4.82 -19.86
C GLU A 60 8.81 -5.16 -18.38
N ALA A 61 8.86 -4.15 -17.51
CA ALA A 61 9.11 -4.29 -16.08
C ALA A 61 8.02 -3.58 -15.27
N PRO A 62 7.76 -4.02 -14.02
CA PRO A 62 6.79 -3.38 -13.16
C PRO A 62 7.10 -1.89 -12.95
N ALA A 63 6.04 -1.08 -12.96
CA ALA A 63 6.11 0.34 -12.67
C ALA A 63 6.09 0.62 -11.16
N PHE A 64 5.34 -0.18 -10.40
CA PHE A 64 5.22 -0.06 -8.94
C PHE A 64 4.70 -1.35 -8.33
N ARG A 65 4.75 -1.45 -7.01
CA ARG A 65 4.15 -2.51 -6.20
C ARG A 65 3.21 -1.89 -5.17
N VAL A 66 2.16 -2.63 -4.82
CA VAL A 66 1.21 -2.26 -3.76
C VAL A 66 0.99 -3.41 -2.77
N LEU A 67 0.90 -3.09 -1.48
CA LEU A 67 0.55 -4.02 -0.39
C LEU A 67 -0.81 -3.62 0.21
N LEU A 68 -1.81 -4.51 0.16
CA LEU A 68 -3.22 -4.19 0.43
C LEU A 68 -3.86 -5.02 1.55
N PRO A 69 -3.99 -4.48 2.78
CA PRO A 69 -3.14 -3.48 3.38
C PRO A 69 -1.84 -4.10 3.92
N GLU A 70 -0.84 -3.29 4.21
CA GLU A 70 0.34 -3.77 4.93
C GLU A 70 0.01 -4.05 6.41
N HIS A 71 -0.79 -3.19 7.02
CA HIS A 71 -1.32 -3.36 8.38
C HIS A 71 -2.64 -2.61 8.57
N ILE A 72 -3.38 -2.99 9.60
CA ILE A 72 -4.54 -2.26 10.11
C ILE A 72 -4.20 -1.78 11.51
N SER A 73 -4.66 -0.58 11.85
CA SER A 73 -4.64 -0.05 13.22
C SER A 73 -6.03 0.40 13.62
N TRP A 74 -6.38 0.21 14.88
CA TRP A 74 -7.61 0.68 15.49
C TRP A 74 -7.38 0.89 16.97
N ASP A 75 -8.07 1.85 17.55
CA ASP A 75 -7.75 2.38 18.88
C ASP A 75 -6.27 2.89 18.90
N GLU A 76 -5.88 3.75 19.84
CA GLU A 76 -4.59 4.48 19.70
C GLU A 76 -3.34 3.58 19.65
N ASP A 77 -3.45 2.30 20.05
CA ASP A 77 -2.33 1.37 20.22
C ASP A 77 -2.47 0.01 19.52
N GLU A 78 -3.66 -0.40 19.03
CA GLU A 78 -3.83 -1.74 18.47
C GLU A 78 -3.46 -1.78 16.97
N LYS A 79 -2.66 -2.79 16.59
CA LYS A 79 -2.13 -2.94 15.24
C LYS A 79 -1.95 -4.40 14.86
N LEU A 80 -2.49 -4.79 13.71
CA LEU A 80 -2.19 -6.07 13.05
C LEU A 80 -1.35 -5.81 11.81
N SER A 81 -0.11 -6.33 11.81
CA SER A 81 0.87 -6.09 10.74
C SER A 81 1.12 -7.31 9.87
N GLY A 82 1.67 -7.08 8.68
CA GLY A 82 1.98 -8.15 7.72
C GLY A 82 0.73 -8.72 7.05
N LEU A 83 -0.36 -7.96 7.01
CA LEU A 83 -1.66 -8.43 6.53
C LEU A 83 -1.62 -8.82 5.05
N HIS A 84 -0.81 -8.12 4.26
CA HIS A 84 -0.57 -8.44 2.86
C HIS A 84 0.01 -9.83 2.59
N THR A 85 0.49 -10.54 3.62
CA THR A 85 1.04 -11.91 3.49
C THR A 85 0.03 -13.00 3.89
N PHE A 86 -1.19 -12.63 4.28
CA PHE A 86 -2.22 -13.59 4.59
C PHE A 86 -2.78 -14.18 3.29
N PRO A 87 -2.86 -15.52 3.16
CA PRO A 87 -3.41 -16.14 1.97
C PRO A 87 -4.92 -15.88 1.90
N GLY A 88 -5.36 -15.47 0.71
CA GLY A 88 -6.74 -15.23 0.36
C GLY A 88 -7.22 -16.08 -0.81
N GLN A 89 -8.48 -15.85 -1.17
CA GLN A 89 -9.08 -16.40 -2.39
C GLN A 89 -9.17 -15.27 -3.40
N TRP A 90 -8.61 -15.49 -4.59
CA TRP A 90 -8.55 -14.49 -5.65
C TRP A 90 -9.26 -14.98 -6.90
N VAL A 91 -10.02 -14.09 -7.52
CA VAL A 91 -10.76 -14.32 -8.76
C VAL A 91 -10.40 -13.19 -9.71
N GLU A 92 -9.76 -13.56 -10.82
CA GLU A 92 -9.46 -12.68 -11.92
C GLU A 92 -10.59 -12.75 -12.96
N THR A 93 -11.07 -11.59 -13.38
CA THR A 93 -12.01 -11.44 -14.50
C THR A 93 -11.36 -10.62 -15.61
N THR A 94 -12.05 -10.44 -16.73
CA THR A 94 -11.55 -9.58 -17.83
C THR A 94 -11.35 -8.12 -17.41
N ASP A 95 -12.09 -7.65 -16.40
CA ASP A 95 -12.15 -6.22 -16.05
C ASP A 95 -11.47 -5.89 -14.73
N HIS A 96 -11.39 -6.84 -13.82
CA HIS A 96 -10.91 -6.62 -12.46
C HIS A 96 -10.37 -7.89 -11.81
N LEU A 97 -9.52 -7.69 -10.82
CA LEU A 97 -9.08 -8.71 -9.87
C LEU A 97 -9.81 -8.49 -8.55
N SER A 98 -10.43 -9.53 -7.99
CA SER A 98 -11.06 -9.47 -6.68
C SER A 98 -10.51 -10.55 -5.77
N GLY A 99 -10.44 -10.28 -4.47
CA GLY A 99 -10.09 -11.30 -3.50
C GLY A 99 -10.48 -10.97 -2.08
N ALA A 100 -10.48 -11.99 -1.22
CA ALA A 100 -10.80 -11.85 0.19
C ALA A 100 -9.94 -12.76 1.06
N PHE A 101 -9.63 -12.30 2.27
CA PHE A 101 -8.83 -13.03 3.26
C PHE A 101 -9.21 -12.65 4.70
N VAL A 102 -8.92 -13.54 5.63
CA VAL A 102 -9.21 -13.36 7.07
C VAL A 102 -7.90 -13.18 7.83
N CYS A 103 -7.79 -12.07 8.55
CA CYS A 103 -6.61 -11.66 9.31
C CYS A 103 -6.73 -12.13 10.77
N ASP A 104 -6.17 -13.30 11.07
CA ASP A 104 -6.10 -13.89 12.42
C ASP A 104 -7.45 -13.88 13.17
N GLY A 105 -8.54 -14.07 12.43
CA GLY A 105 -9.91 -14.05 12.95
C GLY A 105 -10.42 -12.69 13.46
N SER A 106 -9.63 -11.62 13.32
CA SER A 106 -9.98 -10.27 13.80
C SER A 106 -10.68 -9.43 12.73
N PHE A 107 -10.27 -9.57 11.48
CA PHE A 107 -10.88 -8.87 10.35
C PHE A 107 -11.01 -9.79 9.14
N GLU A 108 -12.08 -9.59 8.38
CA GLU A 108 -12.18 -10.08 7.00
C GLU A 108 -11.99 -8.88 6.08
N ILE A 109 -11.08 -9.00 5.12
CA ILE A 109 -10.76 -7.95 4.16
C ILE A 109 -11.11 -8.47 2.78
N SER A 110 -11.85 -7.67 2.01
CA SER A 110 -12.03 -7.89 0.59
C SER A 110 -11.50 -6.72 -0.22
N VAL A 111 -10.92 -7.02 -1.37
CA VAL A 111 -10.26 -6.06 -2.25
C VAL A 111 -10.75 -6.30 -3.67
N ILE A 112 -11.10 -5.23 -4.36
CA ILE A 112 -11.34 -5.21 -5.81
C ILE A 112 -10.32 -4.25 -6.42
N ILE A 113 -9.66 -4.69 -7.48
CA ILE A 113 -8.65 -3.91 -8.21
C ILE A 113 -9.07 -3.84 -9.68
N ASP A 114 -9.33 -2.62 -10.16
CA ASP A 114 -9.64 -2.35 -11.56
C ASP A 114 -8.40 -1.76 -12.24
N PRO A 115 -7.73 -2.50 -13.13
CA PRO A 115 -6.55 -2.00 -13.83
C PRO A 115 -6.93 -0.96 -14.89
N LYS A 116 -6.18 0.14 -14.96
CA LYS A 116 -6.30 1.21 -15.96
C LYS A 116 -4.98 1.39 -16.71
N GLU A 117 -4.93 2.35 -17.62
CA GLU A 117 -3.74 2.60 -18.45
C GLU A 117 -2.54 3.09 -17.62
N THR A 118 -2.76 3.97 -16.64
CA THR A 118 -1.67 4.61 -15.86
C THR A 118 -1.65 4.24 -14.39
N GLU A 119 -2.65 3.50 -13.93
CA GLU A 119 -2.91 3.25 -12.52
C GLU A 119 -3.76 2.00 -12.31
N ILE A 120 -3.95 1.66 -11.04
CA ILE A 120 -4.99 0.74 -10.59
C ILE A 120 -5.97 1.51 -9.71
N LEU A 121 -7.27 1.25 -9.87
CA LEU A 121 -8.28 1.68 -8.91
C LEU A 121 -8.51 0.55 -7.91
N ILE A 122 -8.69 0.89 -6.65
CA ILE A 122 -8.80 -0.06 -5.54
C ILE A 122 -10.07 0.27 -4.77
N GLU A 123 -10.90 -0.74 -4.51
CA GLU A 123 -11.94 -0.70 -3.48
C GLU A 123 -11.59 -1.75 -2.42
N MET A 124 -11.53 -1.33 -1.16
CA MET A 124 -11.23 -2.21 -0.03
C MET A 124 -12.35 -2.13 0.99
N GLU A 125 -12.90 -3.28 1.35
CA GLU A 125 -13.88 -3.44 2.43
C GLU A 125 -13.22 -4.17 3.61
N ILE A 126 -13.46 -3.68 4.82
CA ILE A 126 -13.03 -4.31 6.06
C ILE A 126 -14.26 -4.63 6.90
N ARG A 127 -14.37 -5.89 7.31
CA ARG A 127 -15.36 -6.37 8.28
C ARG A 127 -14.71 -6.62 9.63
N ASN A 128 -15.29 -6.06 10.69
CA ASN A 128 -14.85 -6.33 12.06
C ASN A 128 -15.36 -7.71 12.51
N LEU A 129 -14.46 -8.65 12.79
CA LEU A 129 -14.77 -9.98 13.35
C LEU A 129 -14.46 -10.07 14.85
N THR A 130 -13.90 -9.02 15.44
CA THR A 130 -13.65 -8.95 16.88
C THR A 130 -14.95 -8.85 17.67
N ARG A 131 -14.85 -8.95 19.00
CA ARG A 131 -15.99 -8.76 19.91
C ARG A 131 -16.25 -7.30 20.27
N GLY A 132 -15.28 -6.42 20.03
CA GLY A 132 -15.31 -5.01 20.42
C GLY A 132 -15.59 -4.10 19.24
N THR A 133 -15.95 -2.85 19.53
CA THR A 133 -16.03 -1.82 18.50
C THR A 133 -14.65 -1.21 18.30
N CYS A 134 -14.16 -1.19 17.06
CA CYS A 134 -12.88 -0.59 16.70
C CYS A 134 -13.06 0.91 16.46
N GLN A 135 -12.38 1.79 17.20
CA GLN A 135 -12.37 3.24 16.93
C GLN A 135 -11.22 3.62 16.00
N ASP A 136 -11.41 4.68 15.21
CA ASP A 136 -10.43 5.22 14.25
C ASP A 136 -9.72 4.13 13.42
N LEU A 137 -10.50 3.19 12.87
CA LEU A 137 -9.99 2.09 12.07
C LEU A 137 -9.32 2.63 10.80
N ARG A 138 -8.03 2.36 10.66
CA ARG A 138 -7.20 2.76 9.53
C ARG A 138 -6.52 1.58 8.89
N ALA A 139 -6.32 1.67 7.59
CA ALA A 139 -5.60 0.67 6.82
C ALA A 139 -4.37 1.32 6.18
N ASN A 140 -3.18 0.83 6.52
CA ASN A 140 -1.95 1.32 5.91
C ASN A 140 -1.69 0.65 4.58
N ILE A 141 -1.50 1.48 3.55
CA ILE A 141 -1.22 1.04 2.20
C ILE A 141 0.19 1.45 1.83
N CYS A 142 1.03 0.43 1.60
CA CYS A 142 2.38 0.62 1.13
C CYS A 142 2.39 0.56 -0.39
N ALA A 143 2.90 1.60 -1.03
CA ALA A 143 3.13 1.64 -2.46
C ALA A 143 4.62 1.91 -2.71
N SER A 144 5.31 1.00 -3.40
CA SER A 144 6.75 1.06 -3.64
C SER A 144 7.11 1.12 -5.12
N VAL A 145 8.25 1.75 -5.40
CA VAL A 145 8.84 1.82 -6.76
C VAL A 145 9.89 0.72 -6.99
N ASN A 146 9.93 -0.27 -6.11
CA ASN A 146 10.83 -1.41 -6.19
C ASN A 146 10.24 -2.65 -5.51
N HIS A 147 10.87 -3.80 -5.77
CA HIS A 147 10.65 -5.05 -5.05
C HIS A 147 12.00 -5.58 -4.55
N LEU A 148 12.34 -5.27 -3.30
CA LEU A 148 13.60 -5.67 -2.67
C LEU A 148 13.44 -5.97 -1.16
N PRO A 149 13.99 -7.08 -0.63
CA PRO A 149 14.45 -8.24 -1.40
C PRO A 149 13.27 -8.92 -2.10
N GLY A 150 13.52 -9.54 -3.25
CA GLY A 150 12.49 -10.21 -4.05
C GLY A 150 13.13 -10.90 -5.25
N GLU A 151 12.47 -11.94 -5.75
CA GLU A 151 12.86 -12.63 -6.99
C GLU A 151 11.65 -12.74 -7.92
N PRO A 152 11.68 -12.11 -9.12
CA PRO A 152 12.77 -11.28 -9.62
C PRO A 152 12.85 -9.93 -8.89
N SER A 153 14.07 -9.49 -8.60
CA SER A 153 14.32 -8.14 -8.08
C SER A 153 14.18 -7.09 -9.18
N TRP A 154 13.57 -5.96 -8.86
CA TRP A 154 13.43 -4.84 -9.81
C TRP A 154 13.27 -3.49 -9.09
N SER A 155 13.46 -2.41 -9.85
CA SER A 155 13.17 -1.04 -9.43
C SER A 155 12.82 -0.17 -10.62
N ASN A 156 11.83 0.72 -10.47
CA ASN A 156 11.43 1.66 -11.50
C ASN A 156 12.49 2.76 -11.69
N ARG A 157 13.08 2.80 -12.89
CA ARG A 157 14.21 3.68 -13.23
C ARG A 157 13.84 5.14 -13.45
N ASP A 158 12.56 5.47 -13.57
CA ASP A 158 12.09 6.85 -13.57
C ASP A 158 12.33 7.51 -12.19
N PHE A 159 12.32 6.72 -11.13
CA PHE A 159 12.42 7.19 -9.74
C PHE A 159 13.73 6.80 -9.07
N VAL A 160 14.27 5.60 -9.33
CA VAL A 160 15.55 5.12 -8.79
C VAL A 160 16.54 4.84 -9.93
N PRO A 161 17.57 5.68 -10.14
CA PRO A 161 18.41 5.60 -11.34
C PRO A 161 19.25 4.32 -11.38
N ASP A 162 19.68 3.93 -12.57
CA ASP A 162 20.52 2.73 -12.79
C ASP A 162 21.84 2.75 -12.02
N SER A 163 22.34 3.94 -11.68
CA SER A 163 23.54 4.11 -10.84
C SER A 163 23.35 3.62 -9.40
N VAL A 164 22.11 3.42 -8.94
CA VAL A 164 21.79 2.84 -7.63
C VAL A 164 21.53 1.34 -7.81
N PRO A 165 22.35 0.46 -7.21
CA PRO A 165 22.19 -0.99 -7.35
C PRO A 165 20.83 -1.51 -6.90
N LEU A 166 20.43 -2.68 -7.40
CA LEU A 166 19.27 -3.44 -6.90
C LEU A 166 19.58 -4.01 -5.49
N ASN A 167 19.55 -3.13 -4.50
CA ASN A 167 19.79 -3.44 -3.11
C ASN A 167 18.87 -2.60 -2.23
N ARG A 168 18.11 -3.25 -1.34
CA ARG A 168 17.07 -2.60 -0.53
C ARG A 168 17.61 -1.41 0.27
N ASP A 169 18.77 -1.58 0.90
CA ASP A 169 19.41 -0.54 1.71
C ASP A 169 19.83 0.67 0.88
N LEU A 170 20.51 0.42 -0.24
CA LEU A 170 21.01 1.50 -1.10
C LEU A 170 19.86 2.28 -1.76
N GLN A 171 18.81 1.59 -2.18
CA GLN A 171 17.63 2.23 -2.76
C GLN A 171 16.80 2.99 -1.71
N GLY A 172 16.61 2.43 -0.52
CA GLY A 172 15.93 3.12 0.58
C GLY A 172 16.68 4.37 1.01
N ARG A 173 18.02 4.32 1.11
CA ARG A 173 18.85 5.50 1.37
C ARG A 173 18.68 6.56 0.28
N TYR A 174 18.81 6.18 -0.99
CA TYR A 174 18.63 7.12 -2.10
C TYR A 174 17.21 7.73 -2.09
N TRP A 175 16.19 6.91 -1.82
CA TRP A 175 14.81 7.37 -1.72
C TRP A 175 14.64 8.44 -0.63
N TYR A 176 15.20 8.18 0.54
CA TYR A 176 15.15 9.08 1.69
C TYR A 176 15.98 10.35 1.49
N GLU A 177 17.23 10.25 1.04
CA GLU A 177 18.18 11.37 1.00
C GLU A 177 18.07 12.24 -0.26
N GLU A 178 17.63 11.65 -1.38
CA GLU A 178 17.68 12.32 -2.69
C GLU A 178 16.31 12.40 -3.36
N ALA A 179 15.53 11.31 -3.40
CA ALA A 179 14.27 11.31 -4.15
C ALA A 179 13.14 12.08 -3.45
N THR A 180 12.99 11.94 -2.13
CA THR A 180 11.81 12.42 -1.39
C THR A 180 11.92 13.79 -0.70
N PRO A 181 13.08 14.34 -0.27
CA PRO A 181 13.13 15.54 0.58
C PRO A 181 12.36 16.75 0.06
N GLN A 182 12.38 16.96 -1.26
CA GLN A 182 11.67 18.08 -1.91
C GLN A 182 10.52 17.62 -2.82
N SER A 183 10.49 16.33 -3.15
CA SER A 183 9.58 15.79 -4.16
C SER A 183 8.38 15.05 -3.56
N LEU A 184 8.51 14.48 -2.35
CA LEU A 184 7.40 13.78 -1.70
C LEU A 184 6.48 14.80 -1.02
N LYS A 185 5.27 14.95 -1.58
CA LYS A 185 4.26 15.87 -1.07
C LYS A 185 2.93 15.16 -0.85
N ALA A 186 2.23 15.54 0.21
CA ALA A 186 0.86 15.14 0.49
C ALA A 186 -0.10 16.20 -0.03
N TRP A 187 -1.23 15.80 -0.60
CA TRP A 187 -2.28 16.70 -1.03
C TRP A 187 -3.41 16.74 0.00
N THR A 188 -3.73 17.93 0.50
CA THR A 188 -4.68 18.14 1.62
C THR A 188 -6.10 18.49 1.16
N GLY A 189 -6.44 18.23 -0.10
CA GLY A 189 -7.67 18.75 -0.72
C GLY A 189 -7.52 20.19 -1.26
N ALA A 190 -6.66 21.00 -0.63
CA ALA A 190 -6.41 22.39 -1.02
C ALA A 190 -5.03 22.61 -1.64
N SER A 191 -3.99 22.02 -1.04
CA SER A 191 -2.60 22.29 -1.38
C SER A 191 -1.71 21.06 -1.27
N TRP A 192 -0.55 21.10 -1.92
CA TRP A 192 0.50 20.11 -1.75
C TRP A 192 1.49 20.55 -0.66
N VAL A 193 1.63 19.76 0.40
CA VAL A 193 2.52 20.02 1.55
C VAL A 193 3.66 19.02 1.59
N LEU A 194 4.86 19.45 1.98
CA LEU A 194 6.01 18.56 2.11
C LEU A 194 5.77 17.54 3.24
N MET A 195 6.05 16.26 2.96
CA MET A 195 5.89 15.19 3.95
C MET A 195 7.19 14.84 4.67
N HIS A 196 8.33 15.15 4.06
CA HIS A 196 9.64 14.79 4.62
C HIS A 196 9.90 15.61 5.89
N ALA A 197 10.10 14.94 7.04
CA ALA A 197 10.29 15.61 8.32
C ALA A 197 11.57 16.47 8.39
N PHE A 198 12.57 16.15 7.57
CA PHE A 198 13.87 16.84 7.52
C PHE A 198 14.27 17.19 6.07
N PRO A 199 13.59 18.15 5.44
CA PRO A 199 13.76 18.44 4.00
C PRO A 199 15.16 18.96 3.63
N ASP A 200 15.93 19.44 4.61
CA ASP A 200 17.28 20.00 4.45
C ASP A 200 18.42 18.96 4.59
N ARG A 201 18.15 17.71 4.21
CA ARG A 201 19.04 16.53 4.29
C ARG A 201 19.35 16.06 5.71
N SER A 202 18.47 15.23 6.28
CA SER A 202 18.88 14.31 7.36
C SER A 202 19.71 13.17 6.78
N ASN A 203 20.85 12.90 7.39
CA ASN A 203 21.70 11.76 7.07
C ASN A 203 20.96 10.44 7.39
N ALA A 204 20.83 9.53 6.41
CA ALA A 204 20.18 8.23 6.61
C ALA A 204 20.87 7.36 7.67
N ASN A 205 22.13 7.65 8.03
CA ASN A 205 22.83 6.97 9.12
C ASN A 205 22.40 7.47 10.52
N THR A 206 21.69 8.60 10.61
CA THR A 206 21.29 9.21 11.89
C THR A 206 19.81 9.01 12.23
N VAL A 207 19.09 8.23 11.42
CA VAL A 207 17.67 7.94 11.60
C VAL A 207 17.49 6.42 11.60
N ASP A 208 16.62 5.88 12.45
CA ASP A 208 16.40 4.43 12.45
C ASP A 208 15.88 3.98 11.08
N ARG A 209 16.41 2.85 10.63
CA ARG A 209 16.17 2.32 9.29
C ARG A 209 14.69 2.16 8.98
N TYR A 210 13.86 1.89 9.99
CA TYR A 210 12.41 1.71 9.88
C TYR A 210 11.67 2.67 10.83
N PHE A 211 12.16 3.90 10.95
CA PHE A 211 11.47 4.94 11.72
C PHE A 211 10.29 5.50 10.94
N PHE A 212 9.07 5.23 11.42
CA PHE A 212 7.87 5.83 10.88
C PHE A 212 7.44 6.99 11.76
N LYS A 213 7.67 8.23 11.30
CA LYS A 213 7.02 9.41 11.90
C LYS A 213 5.68 9.62 11.23
N ALA A 214 4.60 9.44 11.98
CA ALA A 214 3.28 9.85 11.52
C ALA A 214 3.28 11.36 11.23
N GLY A 215 2.72 11.73 10.07
CA GLY A 215 2.43 13.12 9.74
C GLY A 215 1.51 13.71 10.79
N GLU A 216 1.71 15.00 11.08
CA GLU A 216 0.89 15.74 12.07
C GLU A 216 -0.51 16.05 11.53
N LEU A 217 -0.77 15.74 10.26
CA LEU A 217 -1.98 16.10 9.53
C LEU A 217 -2.81 14.84 9.20
N ASP A 218 -4.02 14.77 9.76
CA ASP A 218 -5.05 13.78 9.43
C ASP A 218 -6.03 14.32 8.37
N ASN A 219 -5.48 14.89 7.30
CA ASN A 219 -6.27 15.49 6.20
C ASN A 219 -5.60 15.33 4.83
N ALA A 220 -4.61 14.44 4.71
CA ALA A 220 -4.07 14.09 3.40
C ALA A 220 -5.06 13.19 2.66
N TYR A 221 -5.24 13.40 1.36
CA TYR A 221 -6.03 12.51 0.50
C TYR A 221 -5.16 11.79 -0.52
N ALA A 222 -3.94 12.29 -0.75
CA ALA A 222 -2.99 11.68 -1.66
C ALA A 222 -1.56 12.01 -1.24
N CYS A 223 -0.61 11.24 -1.75
CA CYS A 223 0.79 11.62 -1.78
C CYS A 223 1.39 11.32 -3.15
N ALA A 224 2.36 12.12 -3.56
CA ALA A 224 3.06 11.94 -4.82
C ALA A 224 4.56 12.25 -4.68
N VAL A 225 5.39 11.46 -5.38
CA VAL A 225 6.82 11.69 -5.56
C VAL A 225 7.08 11.96 -7.04
N GLU A 226 7.83 13.02 -7.33
CA GLU A 226 8.21 13.38 -8.69
C GLU A 226 9.42 12.58 -9.18
N SER A 227 9.38 12.19 -10.45
CA SER A 227 10.53 11.57 -11.12
C SER A 227 11.67 12.56 -11.23
N ARG A 228 12.90 12.06 -11.41
CA ARG A 228 14.10 12.91 -11.46
C ARG A 228 14.06 13.95 -12.59
N ASP A 229 13.40 13.62 -13.70
CA ASP A 229 13.25 14.50 -14.85
C ASP A 229 12.05 15.45 -14.77
N GLY A 230 11.27 15.39 -13.69
CA GLY A 230 10.10 16.25 -13.46
C GLY A 230 8.88 15.91 -14.30
N LYS A 231 8.87 14.79 -15.02
CA LYS A 231 7.81 14.47 -16.00
C LYS A 231 6.73 13.55 -15.48
N LYS A 232 7.01 12.80 -14.41
CA LYS A 232 6.11 11.78 -13.87
C LYS A 232 5.94 11.96 -12.37
N LEU A 233 4.80 11.49 -11.88
CA LEU A 233 4.48 11.44 -10.46
C LEU A 233 4.09 10.00 -10.11
N PHE A 234 4.83 9.36 -9.21
CA PHE A 234 4.36 8.14 -8.56
C PHE A 234 3.47 8.55 -7.40
N TYR A 235 2.23 8.06 -7.35
CA TYR A 235 1.25 8.52 -6.38
C TYR A 235 0.38 7.39 -5.83
N GLN A 236 -0.23 7.69 -4.69
CA GLN A 236 -1.41 7.01 -4.19
C GLN A 236 -2.41 8.03 -3.66
N ALA A 237 -3.70 7.78 -3.83
CA ALA A 237 -4.79 8.64 -3.34
C ALA A 237 -5.97 7.82 -2.82
N TRP A 238 -6.73 8.37 -1.86
CA TRP A 238 -7.85 7.73 -1.18
C TRP A 238 -9.04 8.68 -1.02
N ASN A 239 -10.26 8.13 -1.04
CA ASN A 239 -11.50 8.87 -0.82
C ASN A 239 -11.80 9.13 0.67
N ALA A 240 -10.78 9.06 1.52
CA ALA A 240 -10.90 9.28 2.94
C ALA A 240 -9.68 10.05 3.43
N PRO A 241 -9.82 10.87 4.50
CA PRO A 241 -8.67 11.47 5.16
C PRO A 241 -7.67 10.40 5.59
N CYS A 242 -6.40 10.65 5.30
CA CYS A 242 -5.28 9.79 5.62
C CYS A 242 -4.37 10.46 6.63
N LEU A 243 -3.84 9.65 7.54
CA LEU A 243 -2.50 9.90 8.06
C LEU A 243 -1.49 9.45 7.00
N TYR A 244 -0.28 9.99 7.08
CA TYR A 244 0.82 9.52 6.26
C TYR A 244 2.03 9.22 7.12
N TRP A 245 2.94 8.40 6.63
CA TRP A 245 4.25 8.23 7.24
C TRP A 245 5.31 8.99 6.47
N SER A 246 6.20 9.64 7.21
CA SER A 246 7.41 10.19 6.64
C SER A 246 8.21 9.06 5.96
N PRO A 247 8.93 9.35 4.86
CA PRO A 247 9.79 8.36 4.24
C PRO A 247 10.86 7.92 5.23
N PHE A 248 11.40 6.72 5.05
CA PHE A 248 12.44 6.14 5.89
C PHE A 248 13.51 5.46 5.01
N PRO A 249 14.77 5.34 5.45
CA PRO A 249 15.86 4.88 4.59
C PRO A 249 15.88 3.37 4.35
N GLY A 250 14.94 2.61 4.92
CA GLY A 250 14.85 1.16 4.80
C GLY A 250 14.11 0.64 3.57
N ASN A 251 13.39 1.49 2.82
CA ASN A 251 12.71 1.09 1.59
C ASN A 251 12.35 2.29 0.68
N ALA A 252 12.12 2.03 -0.61
CA ALA A 252 11.68 3.05 -1.57
C ALA A 252 10.15 3.02 -1.77
N CYS A 253 9.42 3.47 -0.75
CA CYS A 253 7.97 3.41 -0.71
C CYS A 253 7.32 4.66 -0.10
N THR A 254 6.02 4.76 -0.30
CA THR A 254 5.12 5.73 0.34
C THR A 254 4.07 4.98 1.14
N HIS A 255 3.60 5.59 2.23
CA HIS A 255 2.52 5.04 3.04
C HIS A 255 1.45 6.09 3.32
N LEU A 256 0.20 5.75 3.01
CA LEU A 256 -0.98 6.44 3.51
C LEU A 256 -1.80 5.48 4.37
N LEU A 257 -2.46 6.03 5.38
CA LEU A 257 -3.34 5.34 6.32
C LEU A 257 -4.73 5.98 6.23
N PRO A 258 -5.49 5.74 5.15
CA PRO A 258 -6.88 6.17 5.08
C PRO A 258 -7.68 5.68 6.30
N ARG A 259 -8.50 6.58 6.85
CA ARG A 259 -9.55 6.22 7.81
C ARG A 259 -10.63 5.43 7.07
N VAL A 260 -10.76 4.15 7.41
CA VAL A 260 -11.79 3.27 6.87
C VAL A 260 -13.10 3.46 7.62
N ALA A 261 -13.05 3.63 8.95
CA ALA A 261 -14.21 3.96 9.77
C ALA A 261 -13.79 4.75 11.01
N SER A 262 -14.62 5.72 11.43
CA SER A 262 -14.42 6.37 12.75
C SER A 262 -14.76 5.42 13.90
N SER A 263 -15.70 4.50 13.68
CA SER A 263 -16.13 3.46 14.60
C SER A 263 -16.69 2.30 13.78
N LEU A 264 -16.24 1.07 14.04
CA LEU A 264 -16.73 -0.13 13.36
C LEU A 264 -17.16 -1.19 14.37
N GLU A 265 -18.47 -1.39 14.53
CA GLU A 265 -19.05 -2.38 15.45
C GLU A 265 -18.80 -3.82 14.97
N PRO A 266 -18.84 -4.81 15.89
CA PRO A 266 -18.73 -6.23 15.54
C PRO A 266 -19.68 -6.65 14.42
N GLY A 267 -19.15 -7.37 13.43
CA GLY A 267 -19.88 -7.90 12.28
C GLY A 267 -20.20 -6.89 11.18
N ARG A 268 -19.99 -5.59 11.40
CA ARG A 268 -20.20 -4.51 10.41
C ARG A 268 -19.03 -4.40 9.44
N THR A 269 -19.31 -3.82 8.28
CA THR A 269 -18.33 -3.52 7.23
C THR A 269 -18.21 -2.02 6.99
N ALA A 270 -17.02 -1.59 6.58
CA ALA A 270 -16.75 -0.25 6.07
C ALA A 270 -15.85 -0.33 4.84
N ARG A 271 -15.91 0.68 3.97
CA ARG A 271 -15.23 0.69 2.67
C ARG A 271 -14.42 1.95 2.47
N VAL A 272 -13.31 1.80 1.76
CA VAL A 272 -12.51 2.90 1.24
C VAL A 272 -12.18 2.62 -0.22
N LYS A 273 -12.09 3.67 -1.03
CA LYS A 273 -11.66 3.63 -2.43
C LYS A 273 -10.37 4.42 -2.58
N GLY A 274 -9.53 3.97 -3.50
CA GLY A 274 -8.27 4.64 -3.80
C GLY A 274 -7.75 4.32 -5.19
N MET A 275 -6.60 4.90 -5.47
CA MET A 275 -5.88 4.75 -6.72
C MET A 275 -4.38 4.78 -6.44
N VAL A 276 -3.62 3.97 -7.19
CA VAL A 276 -2.15 3.95 -7.13
C VAL A 276 -1.63 3.89 -8.56
N GLY A 277 -0.70 4.77 -8.92
CA GLY A 277 -0.29 4.88 -10.32
C GLY A 277 0.96 5.70 -10.57
N VAL A 278 1.28 5.83 -11.85
CA VAL A 278 2.31 6.73 -12.37
C VAL A 278 1.63 7.71 -13.34
N PHE A 279 1.47 8.94 -12.89
CA PHE A 279 0.86 10.02 -13.66
C PHE A 279 1.90 10.75 -14.49
N SER A 280 1.58 11.05 -15.76
CA SER A 280 2.42 11.90 -16.62
C SER A 280 1.86 13.31 -16.65
N GLY A 281 2.57 14.26 -16.04
CA GLY A 281 2.13 15.64 -15.89
C GLY A 281 2.58 16.25 -14.57
N ASN A 282 1.89 17.29 -14.12
CA ASN A 282 2.24 18.02 -12.90
C ASN A 282 1.24 17.80 -11.75
N ARG A 283 1.60 18.24 -10.54
CA ARG A 283 0.82 18.04 -9.31
C ARG A 283 -0.55 18.72 -9.34
N SER A 284 -0.72 19.81 -10.09
CA SER A 284 -2.01 20.48 -10.22
C SER A 284 -2.97 19.66 -11.07
N GLU A 285 -2.48 19.08 -12.17
CA GLU A 285 -3.25 18.18 -13.03
C GLU A 285 -3.62 16.89 -12.29
N LEU A 286 -2.66 16.28 -11.58
CA LEU A 286 -2.93 15.12 -10.72
C LEU A 286 -3.99 15.42 -9.65
N ALA A 287 -3.91 16.57 -8.99
CA ALA A 287 -4.92 16.97 -8.00
C ALA A 287 -6.31 17.16 -8.63
N GLN A 288 -6.39 17.62 -9.88
CA GLN A 288 -7.66 17.70 -10.60
C GLN A 288 -8.23 16.32 -10.89
N GLN A 289 -7.40 15.38 -11.36
CA GLN A 289 -7.81 14.00 -11.60
C GLN A 289 -8.33 13.34 -10.31
N ILE A 290 -7.58 13.44 -9.22
CA ILE A 290 -7.98 12.88 -7.91
C ILE A 290 -9.33 13.45 -7.48
N ARG A 291 -9.56 14.76 -7.65
CA ARG A 291 -10.88 15.35 -7.36
C ARG A 291 -11.97 14.72 -8.21
N SER A 292 -11.81 14.69 -9.53
CA SER A 292 -12.85 14.23 -10.46
C SER A 292 -13.19 12.76 -10.29
N GLU A 293 -12.21 11.92 -10.01
CA GLU A 293 -12.39 10.47 -10.01
C GLU A 293 -12.70 9.91 -8.63
N LEU A 294 -12.17 10.53 -7.57
CA LEU A 294 -12.23 9.96 -6.23
C LEU A 294 -13.17 10.74 -5.29
N LEU A 295 -13.11 12.08 -5.35
CA LEU A 295 -13.80 12.92 -4.35
C LEU A 295 -15.16 13.46 -4.80
N VAL A 296 -15.47 13.50 -6.10
CA VAL A 296 -16.82 13.84 -6.60
C VAL A 296 -17.88 12.85 -6.09
N SER A 297 -17.48 11.66 -5.65
CA SER A 297 -18.38 10.68 -5.04
C SER A 297 -18.76 10.95 -3.56
N MET A 298 -18.24 12.03 -2.95
CA MET A 298 -18.45 12.37 -1.53
C MET A 298 -19.39 13.56 -1.29
N GLU A 299 -19.79 14.27 -2.33
CA GLU A 299 -20.78 15.37 -2.28
C GLU A 299 -22.19 14.86 -2.64
#